data_AF-D6CPS9-F1
#
_entry.id   AF-D6CPS9-F1
#
_cell.length_a   1.000
_cell.length_b   1.000
_cell.length_c   1.000
_cell.angle_alpha   90.00
_cell.angle_beta   90.00
_cell.angle_gamma   90.00
#
_symmetry.space_group_name_H-M   'P 1'
#
loop_
_entity.id
_entity.type
_entity.pdbx_description
1 polymer ?
#
loop_
_entity_poly.entity_id
_entity_poly.type
_entity_poly.pdbx_seq_one_letter_code
_entity_poly.pdbx_strand_id
1 'polypeptide(L)'
;MHPSDPLLTKSTVSDLLHCSERTLERLVRSGEFPPPLRHGKEALWFESVVQHWLQTQREAQLAWVPKTVTAARGPAPLHHPALFAMAPPADTAKRAPA
;
A
#
# COMPACT_ATOMS: atom_id res chain seq x y z
N MET A 1 -39.07 -13.41 -7.57
CA MET A 1 -39.25 -11.97 -7.26
C MET A 1 -37.96 -11.29 -7.66
N HIS A 2 -37.93 -10.62 -8.82
CA HIS A 2 -36.74 -9.84 -9.17
C HIS A 2 -36.74 -8.60 -8.28
N PRO A 3 -35.72 -8.39 -7.44
CA PRO A 3 -35.62 -7.14 -6.71
C PRO A 3 -35.51 -6.03 -7.76
N SER A 4 -36.39 -5.05 -7.69
CA SER A 4 -36.25 -3.82 -8.46
C SER A 4 -34.86 -3.30 -8.20
N ASP A 5 -34.00 -3.22 -9.22
CA ASP A 5 -32.67 -2.63 -9.13
C ASP A 5 -32.85 -1.12 -9.31
N PRO A 6 -32.91 -0.34 -8.21
CA PRO A 6 -33.26 1.07 -8.32
C PRO A 6 -32.13 1.84 -9.00
N LEU A 7 -32.53 2.83 -9.79
CA LEU A 7 -31.62 3.80 -10.36
C LEU A 7 -31.33 4.89 -9.32
N LEU A 8 -30.07 5.01 -8.95
CA LEU A 8 -29.54 6.00 -8.04
C LEU A 8 -29.03 7.21 -8.80
N THR A 9 -29.33 8.40 -8.31
CA THR A 9 -28.80 9.65 -8.85
C THR A 9 -27.38 9.88 -8.38
N LYS A 10 -26.66 10.80 -9.03
CA LYS A 10 -25.31 11.20 -8.63
C LYS A 10 -25.21 11.56 -7.16
N SER A 11 -26.17 12.30 -6.61
CA SER A 11 -26.17 12.73 -5.22
C SER A 11 -26.33 11.55 -4.27
N THR A 12 -27.25 10.62 -4.57
CA THR A 12 -27.42 9.39 -3.77
C THR A 12 -26.16 8.52 -3.80
N VAL A 13 -25.54 8.36 -4.97
CA VAL A 13 -24.29 7.60 -5.11
C VAL A 13 -23.16 8.27 -4.32
N SER A 14 -23.05 9.61 -4.36
CA SER A 14 -22.03 10.33 -3.61
C SER A 14 -22.22 10.19 -2.09
N ASP A 15 -23.48 10.21 -1.62
CA ASP A 15 -23.80 9.99 -0.20
C ASP A 15 -23.43 8.58 0.25
N LEU A 16 -23.78 7.56 -0.54
CA LEU A 16 -23.45 6.15 -0.26
C LEU A 16 -21.93 5.91 -0.21
N LEU A 17 -21.19 6.55 -1.10
CA LEU A 17 -19.73 6.45 -1.15
C LEU A 17 -19.04 7.38 -0.13
N HIS A 18 -19.80 8.17 0.64
CA HIS A 18 -19.29 9.21 1.54
C HIS A 18 -18.24 10.12 0.87
N CYS A 19 -18.46 10.47 -0.39
CA CYS A 19 -17.58 11.33 -1.16
C CYS A 19 -18.35 12.52 -1.74
N SER A 20 -17.64 13.56 -2.17
CA SER A 20 -18.30 14.67 -2.85
C SER A 20 -18.65 14.30 -4.28
N GLU A 21 -19.70 14.92 -4.84
CA GLU A 21 -20.06 14.77 -6.25
C GLU A 21 -18.89 15.03 -7.20
N ARG A 22 -18.01 15.98 -6.85
CA ARG A 22 -16.79 16.28 -7.61
C ARG A 22 -15.82 15.10 -7.63
N THR A 23 -15.64 14.42 -6.50
CA THR A 23 -14.82 13.22 -6.40
C THR A 23 -15.42 12.09 -7.21
N LEU A 24 -16.74 11.88 -7.13
CA LEU A 24 -17.44 10.88 -7.93
C LEU A 24 -17.24 11.13 -9.44
N GLU A 25 -17.45 12.36 -9.91
CA GLU A 25 -17.20 12.73 -11.31
C GLU A 25 -15.75 12.50 -11.73
N ARG A 26 -14.78 12.79 -10.84
CA ARG A 26 -13.37 12.53 -11.09
C ARG A 26 -13.09 11.04 -11.25
N LEU A 27 -13.65 10.20 -10.39
CA LEU A 27 -13.48 8.73 -10.44
C LEU A 27 -14.11 8.12 -11.70
N VAL A 28 -15.28 8.63 -12.10
CA VAL A 28 -15.91 8.25 -13.37
C VAL A 28 -15.02 8.65 -14.55
N ARG A 29 -14.46 9.86 -14.52
CA ARG A 29 -13.59 10.37 -15.59
C ARG A 29 -12.24 9.64 -15.65
N SER A 30 -11.70 9.21 -14.53
CA SER A 30 -10.47 8.41 -14.47
C SER A 30 -10.70 6.93 -14.83
N GLY A 31 -11.96 6.50 -14.97
CA GLY A 31 -12.31 5.11 -15.25
C GLY A 31 -12.20 4.19 -14.03
N GLU A 32 -12.05 4.76 -12.83
CA GLU A 32 -12.03 3.98 -11.58
C GLU A 32 -13.43 3.66 -11.07
N PHE A 33 -14.44 4.44 -11.46
CA PHE A 33 -15.85 4.20 -11.14
C PHE A 33 -16.68 3.93 -12.40
N PRO A 34 -17.73 3.09 -12.34
CA PRO A 34 -18.55 2.76 -13.49
C PRO A 34 -19.14 4.01 -14.17
N PRO A 35 -19.22 4.03 -15.52
CA PRO A 35 -19.80 5.15 -16.23
C PRO A 35 -21.31 5.28 -15.92
N PRO A 36 -21.84 6.50 -15.76
CA PRO A 36 -23.26 6.70 -15.54
C PRO A 36 -24.08 6.34 -16.77
N LEU A 37 -25.26 5.81 -16.52
CA LEU A 37 -26.34 5.76 -17.49
C LEU A 37 -26.95 7.15 -17.62
N ARG A 38 -26.84 7.74 -18.82
CA ARG A 38 -27.34 9.08 -19.09
C ARG A 38 -28.81 8.99 -19.49
N HIS A 39 -29.70 9.41 -18.60
CA HIS A 39 -31.12 9.58 -18.92
C HIS A 39 -31.42 11.08 -19.01
N GLY A 40 -31.42 11.62 -20.23
CA GLY A 40 -31.56 13.05 -20.46
C GLY A 40 -30.39 13.86 -19.88
N LYS A 41 -30.68 14.72 -18.90
CA LYS A 41 -29.67 15.56 -18.21
C LYS A 41 -29.08 14.90 -16.97
N GLU A 42 -29.68 13.80 -16.51
CA GLU A 42 -29.30 13.16 -15.25
C GLU A 42 -28.37 11.96 -15.49
N ALA A 43 -27.39 11.85 -14.60
CA ALA A 43 -26.49 10.72 -14.52
C ALA A 43 -27.03 9.76 -13.46
N LEU A 44 -27.34 8.53 -13.89
CA LEU A 44 -27.94 7.50 -13.06
C LEU A 44 -27.04 6.26 -13.01
N TRP A 45 -27.06 5.55 -11.89
CA TRP A 45 -26.38 4.28 -11.73
C TRP A 45 -27.35 3.26 -11.14
N PHE A 46 -27.26 2.01 -11.57
CA PHE A 46 -27.96 0.94 -10.89
C PHE A 46 -27.32 0.70 -9.52
N GLU A 47 -28.15 0.50 -8.50
CA GLU A 47 -27.67 0.16 -7.16
C GLU A 47 -26.77 -1.08 -7.20
N SER A 48 -27.16 -2.11 -7.98
CA SER A 48 -26.37 -3.33 -8.14
C SER A 48 -24.94 -3.06 -8.63
N VAL A 49 -24.77 -2.10 -9.53
CA VAL A 49 -23.46 -1.71 -10.08
C VAL A 49 -22.61 -1.01 -9.03
N VAL A 50 -23.21 -0.11 -8.24
CA VAL A 50 -22.51 0.58 -7.14
C VAL A 50 -22.10 -0.42 -6.05
N GLN A 51 -23.00 -1.34 -5.69
CA GLN A 51 -22.74 -2.41 -4.72
C GLN A 51 -21.63 -3.35 -5.20
N HIS A 52 -21.66 -3.76 -6.48
CA HIS A 52 -20.63 -4.59 -7.07
C HIS A 52 -19.26 -3.90 -7.03
N TRP A 53 -19.20 -2.60 -7.33
CA TRP A 53 -17.96 -1.84 -7.23
C TRP A 53 -17.43 -1.78 -5.79
N LEU A 54 -18.30 -1.51 -4.80
CA LEU A 54 -17.94 -1.52 -3.39
C LEU A 54 -17.40 -2.89 -2.94
N GLN A 55 -18.00 -3.97 -3.43
CA GLN A 55 -17.54 -5.32 -3.17
C GLN A 55 -16.12 -5.56 -3.73
N THR A 56 -15.82 -5.09 -4.94
CA THR A 56 -14.47 -5.14 -5.50
C THR A 56 -13.46 -4.34 -4.66
N GLN A 57 -13.83 -3.15 -4.19
CA GLN A 57 -12.97 -2.35 -3.30
C GLN A 57 -12.71 -3.06 -1.97
N ARG A 58 -13.75 -3.69 -1.40
CA ARG A 58 -13.63 -4.49 -0.19
C ARG A 58 -12.68 -5.66 -0.38
N GLU A 59 -12.78 -6.38 -1.50
CA GLU A 59 -11.86 -7.49 -1.82
C GLU A 59 -10.42 -7.01 -1.96
N ALA A 60 -10.19 -5.85 -2.60
CA ALA A 60 -8.87 -5.24 -2.68
C ALA A 60 -8.31 -4.87 -1.29
N GLN A 61 -9.16 -4.37 -0.39
CA GLN A 61 -8.78 -4.10 1.01
C GLN A 61 -8.47 -5.38 1.78
N LEU A 62 -9.24 -6.45 1.58
CA LEU A 62 -8.99 -7.75 2.22
C LEU A 62 -7.72 -8.43 1.68
N ALA A 63 -7.44 -8.27 0.39
CA ALA A 63 -6.23 -8.76 -0.26
C ALA A 63 -5.00 -7.87 0.04
N TRP A 64 -5.18 -6.74 0.72
CA TRP A 64 -4.08 -5.85 1.06
C TRP A 64 -3.14 -6.52 2.06
N VAL A 65 -1.95 -6.88 1.59
CA VAL A 65 -0.86 -7.35 2.45
C VAL A 65 0.04 -6.15 2.77
N PRO A 66 0.31 -5.86 4.06
CA PRO A 66 1.25 -4.81 4.40
C PRO A 66 2.59 -5.17 3.76
N LYS A 67 3.19 -4.21 3.04
CA LYS A 67 4.57 -4.32 2.58
C LYS A 67 5.46 -4.26 3.82
N THR A 68 5.57 -5.38 4.52
CA THR A 68 6.53 -5.54 5.60
C THR A 68 7.88 -5.23 4.99
N VAL A 69 8.51 -4.19 5.54
CA VAL A 69 9.85 -3.73 5.22
C VAL A 69 10.75 -4.95 5.02
N THR A 70 11.01 -5.32 3.76
CA THR A 70 12.10 -6.21 3.39
C THR A 70 13.37 -5.38 3.53
N ALA A 71 13.77 -5.20 4.78
CA ALA A 71 15.12 -4.89 5.18
C ALA A 71 15.40 -5.75 6.40
N ALA A 72 15.39 -7.06 6.18
CA ALA A 72 16.39 -7.89 6.82
C ALA A 72 17.75 -7.29 6.45
N ARG A 73 18.23 -6.32 7.24
CA ARG A 73 19.67 -6.15 7.44
C ARG A 73 20.12 -7.49 8.00
N GLY A 74 20.77 -8.29 7.15
CA GLY A 74 21.57 -9.41 7.63
C GLY A 74 22.54 -8.92 8.71
N PRO A 75 23.01 -9.80 9.60
CA PRO A 75 24.00 -9.43 10.60
C PRO A 75 25.22 -8.84 9.87
N ALA A 76 25.60 -7.61 10.25
CA ALA A 76 26.82 -6.99 9.74
C ALA A 76 27.99 -7.98 9.96
N PRO A 77 28.76 -8.35 8.92
CA PRO A 77 29.95 -9.13 9.15
C PRO A 77 30.94 -8.24 9.93
N LEU A 78 31.24 -8.64 11.16
CA LEU A 78 32.30 -8.07 11.99
C LEU A 78 33.66 -8.37 11.33
N HIS A 79 33.99 -7.68 10.25
CA HIS A 79 35.35 -7.58 9.78
C HIS A 79 36.10 -6.66 10.73
N HIS A 80 36.78 -7.26 11.71
CA HIS A 80 37.96 -6.65 12.30
C HIS A 80 39.12 -6.82 11.31
N PRO A 81 39.64 -5.76 10.67
CA PRO A 81 41.01 -5.80 10.20
C PRO A 81 41.91 -5.48 11.38
N ALA A 82 42.28 -6.51 12.14
CA ALA A 82 43.56 -6.49 12.81
C ALA A 82 44.63 -6.39 11.71
N LEU A 83 45.34 -5.27 11.62
CA LEU A 83 46.70 -5.15 11.06
C LEU A 83 47.10 -3.66 11.04
N PHE A 84 47.91 -3.23 12.01
CA PHE A 84 49.32 -3.04 11.72
C PHE A 84 50.11 -2.92 13.02
N ALA A 85 50.97 -3.91 13.22
CA ALA A 85 52.03 -3.89 14.20
C ALA A 85 53.00 -2.75 13.89
N MET A 86 53.37 -1.98 14.90
CA MET A 86 54.67 -1.32 14.93
C MET A 86 55.16 -1.32 16.38
N ALA A 87 55.96 -2.32 16.70
CA ALA A 87 56.79 -2.33 17.90
C ALA A 87 57.85 -1.23 17.79
N PRO A 88 58.35 -0.74 18.93
CA PRO A 88 59.80 -0.67 19.05
C PRO A 88 60.33 -1.40 20.30
N PRO A 89 61.63 -1.78 20.27
CA PRO A 89 62.23 -2.69 21.22
C PRO A 89 62.95 -1.95 22.37
N ALA A 90 62.92 -2.52 23.57
CA ALA A 90 63.99 -2.41 24.58
C ALA A 90 63.60 -3.23 25.82
N ASP A 91 64.22 -4.38 26.04
CA ASP A 91 65.35 -4.45 26.98
C ASP A 91 65.88 -5.89 27.04
N THR A 92 67.20 -6.00 27.11
CA THR A 92 67.98 -7.21 26.95
C THR A 92 68.45 -7.68 28.31
N ALA A 93 68.05 -8.85 28.81
CA ALA A 93 68.88 -9.63 29.73
C ALA A 93 68.36 -11.06 29.96
N LYS A 94 68.95 -11.99 29.21
CA LYS A 94 69.42 -13.34 29.57
C LYS A 94 68.77 -14.09 30.76
N ARG A 95 68.25 -15.27 30.39
CA ARG A 95 67.97 -16.44 31.23
C ARG A 95 69.27 -17.05 31.81
N ALA A 96 69.09 -17.69 32.97
CA ALA A 96 70.03 -18.48 33.81
C ALA A 96 70.95 -19.47 33.05
N PRO A 97 71.95 -20.13 33.68
CA PRO A 97 71.64 -21.34 34.48
C PRO A 97 72.66 -21.75 35.57
N ALA A 98 72.23 -22.64 36.48
CA ALA A 98 72.89 -23.88 36.94
C ALA A 98 72.46 -24.23 38.37
#